data_AF-A0A7W8QPA1-F1
#
_entry.id   AF-A0A7W8QPA1-F1
#
_cell.length_a   1.000
_cell.length_b   1.000
_cell.length_c   1.000
_cell.angle_alpha   90.00
_cell.angle_beta   90.00
_cell.angle_gamma   90.00
#
_symmetry.space_group_name_H-M   'P 1'
#
loop_
_entity.id
_entity.type
_entity.pdbx_description
1 polymer ?
#
loop_
_entity_poly.entity_id
_entity_poly.type
_entity_poly.pdbx_seq_one_letter_code
_entity_poly.pdbx_strand_id
1 'polypeptide(L)'
;MNLLRNGPAVPAVAAVAFLLCLVFGSTAFATWLAPRASWLLVPSALGAPFGLPGVRLSAVDLAAVALLVVLAALWTARAARLRPEAGPVRSTLSGWAAVLLGAAAGNALRGLAEAAAMGLGPLGWLGFAAGGLLSGLAWGAALGWTAGIASALLRGRTG
;
A
#
# COMPACT_ATOMS: atom_id res chain seq x y z
N MET A 1 -2.53 29.75 -3.00
CA MET A 1 -3.87 29.31 -3.48
C MET A 1 -3.94 27.84 -3.91
N ASN A 2 -2.85 27.14 -4.26
CA ASN A 2 -2.89 25.71 -4.69
C ASN A 2 -3.08 24.66 -3.58
N LEU A 3 -2.89 25.01 -2.30
CA LEU A 3 -3.05 24.08 -1.16
C LEU A 3 -4.51 23.72 -0.88
N LEU A 4 -5.44 24.66 -1.08
CA LEU A 4 -6.88 24.43 -0.89
C LEU A 4 -7.48 23.61 -2.05
N ARG A 5 -6.94 23.78 -3.27
CA ARG A 5 -7.39 23.12 -4.51
C ARG A 5 -7.04 21.62 -4.54
N ASN A 6 -5.84 21.26 -4.11
CA ASN A 6 -5.38 19.85 -4.06
C ASN A 6 -5.58 19.18 -2.69
N GLY A 7 -6.15 19.91 -1.72
CA GLY A 7 -6.37 19.47 -0.34
C GLY A 7 -7.11 18.14 -0.17
N PRO A 8 -8.16 17.81 -0.94
CA PRO A 8 -8.94 16.59 -0.70
C PRO A 8 -8.33 15.32 -1.30
N ALA A 9 -7.41 15.42 -2.27
CA ALA A 9 -6.83 14.25 -2.94
C ALA A 9 -5.88 13.45 -2.02
N VAL A 10 -5.11 14.15 -1.17
CA VAL A 10 -4.19 13.52 -0.20
C VAL A 10 -4.94 12.68 0.84
N PRO A 11 -5.91 13.22 1.60
CA PRO A 11 -6.64 12.44 2.59
C PRO A 11 -7.47 11.33 1.94
N ALA A 12 -7.94 11.50 0.70
CA ALA A 12 -8.65 10.43 0.00
C ALA A 12 -7.75 9.25 -0.38
N VAL A 13 -6.56 9.52 -0.93
CA VAL A 13 -5.59 8.44 -1.21
C VAL A 13 -5.19 7.73 0.08
N ALA A 14 -4.95 8.48 1.16
CA ALA A 14 -4.66 7.91 2.48
C ALA A 14 -5.81 7.06 3.03
N ALA A 15 -7.06 7.53 2.88
CA ALA A 15 -8.25 6.81 3.30
C ALA A 15 -8.45 5.52 2.49
N VAL A 16 -8.29 5.56 1.16
CA VAL A 16 -8.38 4.36 0.32
C VAL A 16 -7.29 3.37 0.69
N ALA A 17 -6.05 3.82 0.86
CA ALA A 17 -4.94 3.00 1.34
C ALA A 17 -5.29 2.33 2.68
N PHE A 18 -5.81 3.09 3.65
CA PHE A 18 -6.23 2.55 4.95
C PHE A 18 -7.40 1.57 4.84
N LEU A 19 -8.40 1.85 4.01
CA LEU A 19 -9.53 0.96 3.75
C LEU A 19 -9.07 -0.38 3.16
N LEU A 20 -8.10 -0.36 2.24
CA LEU A 20 -7.49 -1.58 1.74
C LEU A 20 -6.82 -2.36 2.87
N CYS A 21 -6.07 -1.69 3.75
CA CYS A 21 -5.47 -2.33 4.93
C CYS A 21 -6.52 -2.92 5.89
N LEU A 22 -7.68 -2.27 6.05
CA LEU A 22 -8.80 -2.82 6.84
C LEU A 22 -9.38 -4.08 6.19
N VAL A 23 -9.54 -4.10 4.87
CA VAL A 23 -10.02 -5.29 4.13
C VAL A 23 -9.04 -6.46 4.30
N PHE A 24 -7.73 -6.24 4.16
CA PHE A 24 -6.72 -7.29 4.38
C PHE A 24 -6.56 -7.69 5.86
N GLY A 25 -6.93 -6.80 6.79
CA GLY A 25 -7.03 -7.11 8.22
C GLY A 25 -8.26 -7.94 8.59
N SER A 26 -9.28 -7.99 7.73
CA SER A 26 -10.56 -8.63 8.02
C SER A 26 -10.52 -10.15 7.85
N THR A 27 -10.95 -10.87 8.89
CA THR A 27 -11.14 -12.32 8.85
C THR A 27 -12.20 -12.73 7.83
N ALA A 28 -13.22 -11.90 7.61
CA ALA A 28 -14.26 -12.15 6.61
C ALA A 28 -13.69 -12.16 5.18
N PHE A 29 -12.77 -11.24 4.89
CA PHE A 29 -12.12 -11.21 3.58
C PHE A 29 -11.19 -12.40 3.39
N ALA A 30 -10.38 -12.72 4.39
CA ALA A 30 -9.47 -13.88 4.34
C ALA A 30 -10.24 -15.20 4.16
N THR A 31 -11.34 -15.39 4.89
CA THR A 31 -12.20 -16.60 4.78
C THR A 31 -12.94 -16.68 3.46
N TRP A 32 -13.32 -15.53 2.87
CA TRP A 32 -13.91 -15.49 1.53
C TRP A 32 -12.88 -15.79 0.43
N LEU A 33 -11.65 -15.27 0.55
CA LEU A 33 -10.63 -15.35 -0.47
C LEU A 33 -9.93 -16.72 -0.50
N ALA A 34 -9.66 -17.31 0.68
CA ALA A 34 -8.95 -18.57 0.81
C ALA A 34 -9.49 -19.73 -0.06
N PRO A 35 -10.81 -20.02 -0.09
CA PRO A 35 -11.34 -21.09 -0.94
C PRO A 35 -11.36 -20.74 -2.43
N ARG A 36 -11.31 -19.46 -2.80
CA ARG A 36 -11.40 -18.99 -4.20
C ARG A 36 -10.03 -18.85 -4.86
N ALA A 37 -9.02 -18.53 -4.07
CA ALA A 37 -7.68 -18.22 -4.55
C ALA A 37 -6.63 -18.68 -3.54
N SER A 38 -6.72 -19.94 -3.10
CA SER A 38 -5.76 -20.56 -2.17
C SER A 38 -4.31 -20.46 -2.66
N TRP A 39 -4.10 -20.45 -3.97
CA TRP A 39 -2.79 -20.24 -4.59
C TRP A 39 -2.15 -18.89 -4.22
N LEU A 40 -2.94 -17.86 -3.90
CA LEU A 40 -2.42 -16.56 -3.42
C LEU A 40 -1.83 -16.66 -2.01
N LEU A 41 -2.16 -17.69 -1.23
CA LEU A 41 -1.63 -17.92 0.12
C LEU A 41 -0.27 -18.64 0.12
N VAL A 42 0.12 -19.23 -1.01
CA VAL A 42 1.40 -19.96 -1.18
C VAL A 42 2.63 -19.13 -0.79
N PRO A 43 2.75 -17.83 -1.14
CA PRO A 43 3.88 -17.00 -0.71
C PRO A 43 4.03 -16.96 0.82
N SER A 44 2.93 -17.04 1.57
CA SER A 44 2.97 -17.04 3.04
C SER A 44 3.42 -18.35 3.64
N ALA A 45 3.28 -19.47 2.92
CA ALA A 45 3.94 -20.71 3.29
C ALA A 45 5.47 -20.64 3.12
N LEU A 46 5.96 -19.69 2.29
CA LEU A 46 7.38 -19.41 2.09
C LEU A 46 7.88 -18.21 2.93
N GLY A 47 7.09 -17.74 3.88
CA GLY A 47 7.44 -16.62 4.75
C GLY A 47 7.26 -15.22 4.13
N ALA A 48 6.79 -15.12 2.89
CA ALA A 48 6.47 -13.84 2.28
C ALA A 48 5.08 -13.35 2.74
N PRO A 49 4.95 -12.07 3.12
CA PRO A 49 3.69 -11.53 3.61
C PRO A 49 2.58 -11.63 2.56
N PHE A 50 1.45 -12.23 2.94
CA PHE A 50 0.22 -12.20 2.15
C PHE A 50 -0.34 -10.78 2.09
N GLY A 51 -0.77 -10.36 0.90
CA GLY A 51 -1.62 -9.19 0.74
C GLY A 51 -0.95 -7.86 1.07
N LEU A 52 -1.76 -6.80 1.11
CA LEU A 52 -1.34 -5.54 1.73
C LEU A 52 -1.25 -5.69 3.26
N PRO A 53 -0.51 -4.81 3.97
CA PRO A 53 -0.51 -4.78 5.43
C PRO A 53 -1.93 -4.72 6.00
N GLY A 54 -2.29 -5.66 6.86
CA GLY A 54 -3.61 -5.70 7.49
C GLY A 54 -3.63 -4.92 8.80
N VAL A 55 -4.73 -4.25 9.13
CA VAL A 55 -4.88 -3.64 10.47
C VAL A 55 -5.05 -4.74 11.52
N ARG A 56 -3.98 -5.05 12.25
CA ARG A 56 -3.93 -6.06 13.32
C ARG A 56 -3.23 -5.47 14.54
N LEU A 57 -3.50 -6.00 15.73
CA LEU A 57 -2.92 -5.54 16.99
C LEU A 57 -1.47 -6.04 17.18
N SER A 58 -0.64 -5.91 16.14
CA SER A 58 0.80 -6.17 16.21
C SER A 58 1.55 -4.89 15.87
N ALA A 59 2.66 -4.61 16.55
CA ALA A 59 3.45 -3.40 16.30
C ALA A 59 3.95 -3.32 14.85
N VAL A 60 4.33 -4.48 14.28
CA VAL A 60 4.81 -4.61 12.90
C VAL A 60 3.71 -4.29 11.90
N ASP A 61 2.51 -4.85 12.08
CA ASP A 61 1.39 -4.61 11.16
C ASP A 61 0.93 -3.16 11.22
N LEU A 62 0.82 -2.57 12.42
CA LEU A 62 0.48 -1.15 12.57
C LEU A 62 1.54 -0.24 11.95
N ALA A 63 2.82 -0.55 12.13
CA ALA A 63 3.91 0.19 11.50
C ALA A 63 3.89 0.06 9.97
N ALA A 64 3.62 -1.14 9.43
CA ALA A 64 3.52 -1.37 8.00
C ALA A 64 2.30 -0.67 7.37
N VAL A 65 1.15 -0.66 8.04
CA VAL A 65 -0.04 0.12 7.65
C VAL A 65 0.28 1.61 7.67
N ALA A 66 0.88 2.10 8.75
CA ALA A 66 1.26 3.51 8.87
C ALA A 66 2.24 3.92 7.76
N LEU A 67 3.26 3.08 7.49
CA LEU A 67 4.24 3.31 6.43
C LEU A 67 3.56 3.41 5.06
N LEU A 68 2.65 2.48 4.74
CA LEU A 68 1.88 2.52 3.50
C LEU A 68 1.07 3.81 3.37
N VAL A 69 0.25 4.13 4.38
CA VAL A 69 -0.65 5.28 4.38
C VAL A 69 0.13 6.60 4.31
N VAL A 70 1.18 6.74 5.12
CA VAL A 70 2.01 7.95 5.17
C VAL A 70 2.78 8.14 3.87
N LEU A 71 3.41 7.09 3.33
CA LEU A 71 4.11 7.20 2.04
C LEU A 71 3.15 7.53 0.91
N ALA A 72 1.95 6.93 0.90
CA ALA A 72 0.94 7.26 -0.09
C ALA A 72 0.50 8.73 -0.01
N ALA A 73 0.30 9.25 1.20
CA ALA A 73 -0.03 10.65 1.44
C ALA A 73 1.11 11.60 1.04
N LEU A 74 2.34 11.32 1.47
CA LEU A 74 3.52 12.13 1.17
C LEU A 74 3.82 12.18 -0.32
N TRP A 75 3.74 11.03 -1.01
CA TRP A 75 3.95 10.96 -2.45
C TRP A 75 2.88 11.75 -3.20
N THR A 76 1.61 11.59 -2.82
CA THR A 76 0.50 12.33 -3.43
C THR A 76 0.63 13.83 -3.21
N ALA A 77 1.01 14.25 -2.00
CA ALA A 77 1.26 15.65 -1.66
C ALA A 77 2.44 16.22 -2.45
N ARG A 78 3.54 15.46 -2.57
CA ARG A 78 4.70 15.84 -3.38
C ARG A 78 4.32 15.99 -4.85
N ALA A 79 3.60 15.03 -5.41
CA ALA A 79 3.12 15.08 -6.79
C ALA A 79 2.19 16.28 -7.02
N ALA A 80 1.32 16.61 -6.05
CA ALA A 80 0.47 17.81 -6.11
C ALA A 80 1.26 19.12 -6.16
N ARG A 81 2.31 19.21 -5.35
CA ARG A 81 3.16 20.41 -5.28
C ARG A 81 3.99 20.58 -6.55
N LEU A 82 4.56 19.50 -7.07
CA LEU A 82 5.44 19.55 -8.25
C LEU A 82 4.67 19.71 -9.56
N ARG A 83 3.42 19.24 -9.63
CA ARG A 83 2.60 19.25 -10.85
C ARG A 83 1.17 19.67 -10.52
N PRO A 84 0.93 20.97 -10.25
CA PRO A 84 -0.40 21.47 -9.90
C PRO A 84 -1.40 21.33 -11.05
N GLU A 85 -0.96 21.54 -12.29
CA GLU A 85 -1.77 21.43 -13.52
C GLU A 85 -1.84 20.00 -14.08
N ALA A 86 -1.62 18.98 -13.24
CA ALA A 86 -1.66 17.60 -13.69
C ALA A 86 -3.10 17.21 -14.06
N GLY A 87 -3.32 16.87 -15.33
CA GLY A 87 -4.59 16.30 -15.79
C GLY A 87 -4.93 14.95 -15.13
N PRO A 88 -6.16 14.43 -15.36
CA PRO A 88 -6.72 13.30 -14.64
C PRO A 88 -5.84 12.05 -14.72
N VAL A 89 -5.33 11.72 -15.91
CA VAL A 89 -4.44 10.55 -16.13
C VAL A 89 -3.18 10.64 -15.27
N ARG A 90 -2.53 11.80 -15.22
CA ARG A 90 -1.31 11.98 -14.41
C ARG A 90 -1.62 11.93 -12.92
N SER A 91 -2.79 12.40 -12.50
CA SER A 91 -3.25 12.26 -11.11
C SER A 91 -3.51 10.79 -10.75
N THR A 92 -4.14 10.03 -11.64
CA THR A 92 -4.39 8.60 -11.46
C THR A 92 -3.08 7.84 -11.30
N LEU A 93 -2.13 8.04 -12.22
CA LEU A 93 -0.82 7.39 -12.14
C LEU A 93 -0.05 7.79 -10.88
N SER A 94 -0.20 9.04 -10.41
CA SER A 94 0.45 9.49 -9.17
C SER A 94 -0.13 8.80 -7.93
N GLY A 95 -1.46 8.70 -7.84
CA GLY A 95 -2.12 7.98 -6.73
C GLY A 95 -1.84 6.48 -6.77
N TRP A 96 -1.81 5.88 -7.96
CA TRP A 96 -1.41 4.47 -8.16
C TRP A 96 0.02 4.22 -7.68
N ALA A 97 0.97 5.05 -8.13
CA ALA A 97 2.37 4.95 -7.73
C ALA A 97 2.55 5.15 -6.22
N ALA A 98 1.76 6.04 -5.61
CA ALA A 98 1.79 6.30 -4.17
C ALA A 98 1.48 5.03 -3.36
N VAL A 99 0.41 4.31 -3.72
CA VAL A 99 0.03 3.06 -3.05
C VAL A 99 1.02 1.95 -3.35
N LEU A 100 1.52 1.85 -4.59
CA LEU A 100 2.51 0.86 -4.97
C LEU A 100 3.80 0.99 -4.14
N LEU A 101 4.31 2.21 -3.96
CA LEU A 101 5.49 2.47 -3.12
C LEU A 101 5.22 2.20 -1.65
N GLY A 102 4.06 2.62 -1.14
CA GLY A 102 3.67 2.35 0.24
C GLY A 102 3.53 0.85 0.54
N ALA A 103 2.91 0.10 -0.37
CA ALA A 103 2.72 -1.34 -0.25
C ALA A 103 4.05 -2.10 -0.29
N ALA A 104 4.95 -1.72 -1.21
CA ALA A 104 6.30 -2.28 -1.28
C ALA A 104 7.07 -2.07 0.04
N ALA A 105 7.07 -0.84 0.56
CA ALA A 105 7.77 -0.52 1.80
C ALA A 105 7.14 -1.20 3.03
N GLY A 106 5.81 -1.18 3.15
CA GLY A 106 5.08 -1.82 4.25
C GLY A 106 5.29 -3.34 4.29
N ASN A 107 5.25 -4.01 3.14
CA ASN A 107 5.49 -5.44 3.10
C ASN A 107 6.98 -5.81 3.22
N ALA A 108 7.91 -4.98 2.73
CA ALA A 108 9.33 -5.18 3.00
C ALA A 108 9.61 -5.15 4.51
N LEU A 109 9.00 -4.21 5.25
CA LEU A 109 9.08 -4.16 6.71
C LEU A 109 8.53 -5.43 7.37
N ARG A 110 7.38 -5.94 6.90
CA ARG A 110 6.81 -7.21 7.39
C ARG A 110 7.75 -8.38 7.14
N GLY A 111 8.37 -8.45 5.96
CA GLY A 111 9.37 -9.48 5.65
C GLY A 111 10.60 -9.40 6.54
N LEU A 112 11.14 -8.19 6.75
CA LEU A 112 12.27 -7.96 7.67
C LEU A 112 11.94 -8.39 9.10
N ALA A 113 10.74 -8.06 9.59
CA ALA A 113 10.29 -8.46 10.91
C ALA A 113 10.18 -9.98 11.06
N GLU A 114 9.68 -10.66 10.03
CA GLU A 114 9.60 -12.12 9.99
C GLU A 114 11.01 -12.76 10.01
N ALA A 115 11.95 -12.24 9.21
CA ALA A 115 13.34 -12.71 9.22
C ALA A 115 14.03 -12.49 10.57
N ALA A 116 13.73 -11.37 11.24
CA ALA A 116 14.21 -11.08 12.59
C ALA A 116 13.64 -12.06 13.63
N ALA A 117 12.34 -12.36 13.55
CA ALA A 117 11.68 -13.31 14.43
C ALA A 117 12.21 -14.74 14.25
N MET A 118 12.60 -15.12 13.04
CA MET A 118 13.23 -16.40 12.72
C MET A 118 14.73 -16.46 13.05
N GLY A 119 15.34 -15.36 13.50
CA GLY A 119 16.77 -15.31 13.82
C GLY A 119 17.68 -15.53 12.59
N LEU A 120 17.23 -15.16 11.39
CA LEU A 120 17.99 -15.38 10.17
C LEU A 120 19.22 -14.46 10.07
N GLY A 121 20.26 -14.94 9.38
CA GLY A 121 21.42 -14.13 9.02
C GLY A 121 21.13 -13.14 7.87
N PRO A 122 22.10 -12.30 7.47
CA PRO A 122 21.91 -11.20 6.51
C PRO A 122 21.25 -11.60 5.18
N LEU A 123 21.58 -12.79 4.66
CA LEU A 123 20.97 -13.30 3.42
C LEU A 123 19.48 -13.61 3.59
N GLY A 124 19.06 -14.12 4.75
CA GLY A 124 17.65 -14.35 5.06
C GLY A 124 16.88 -13.04 5.19
N TRP A 125 17.48 -12.01 5.80
CA TRP A 125 16.90 -10.66 5.85
C TRP A 125 16.64 -10.11 4.46
N LEU A 126 17.62 -10.20 3.56
CA LEU A 126 17.48 -9.74 2.17
C LEU A 126 16.40 -10.54 1.42
N GLY A 127 16.38 -11.87 1.57
CA GLY A 127 15.39 -12.73 0.92
C GLY A 127 13.96 -12.40 1.33
N PHE A 128 13.70 -12.26 2.63
CA PHE A 128 12.37 -11.93 3.14
C PHE A 128 11.97 -10.48 2.84
N ALA A 129 12.91 -9.52 2.92
CA ALA A 129 12.66 -8.14 2.52
C ALA A 129 12.27 -8.05 1.03
N ALA A 130 13.00 -8.78 0.17
CA ALA A 130 12.70 -8.85 -1.26
C ALA A 130 11.35 -9.53 -1.52
N GLY A 131 11.05 -10.65 -0.85
CA GLY A 131 9.75 -11.32 -0.94
C GLY A 131 8.59 -10.42 -0.51
N GLY A 132 8.77 -9.69 0.59
CA GLY A 132 7.82 -8.67 1.04
C GLY A 132 7.64 -7.55 0.03
N LEU A 133 8.73 -6.97 -0.46
CA LEU A 133 8.71 -5.93 -1.48
C LEU A 133 7.95 -6.38 -2.74
N LEU A 134 8.27 -7.56 -3.27
CA LEU A 134 7.64 -8.10 -4.49
C LEU A 134 6.15 -8.36 -4.28
N SER A 135 5.76 -8.92 -3.13
CA SER A 135 4.35 -9.09 -2.76
C SER A 135 3.64 -7.74 -2.68
N GLY A 136 4.27 -6.75 -2.03
CA GLY A 136 3.75 -5.38 -1.95
C GLY A 136 3.58 -4.72 -3.32
N LEU A 137 4.55 -4.89 -4.22
CA LEU A 137 4.46 -4.42 -5.60
C LEU A 137 3.31 -5.08 -6.37
N ALA A 138 3.14 -6.40 -6.24
CA ALA A 138 2.08 -7.13 -6.94
C ALA A 138 0.68 -6.65 -6.49
N TRP A 139 0.45 -6.57 -5.18
CA TRP A 139 -0.83 -6.09 -4.64
C TRP A 139 -1.03 -4.59 -4.84
N GLY A 140 0.02 -3.79 -4.72
CA GLY A 140 -0.01 -2.37 -5.02
C GLY A 140 -0.32 -2.08 -6.48
N ALA A 141 0.22 -2.87 -7.41
CA ALA A 141 -0.07 -2.76 -8.84
C ALA A 141 -1.53 -3.11 -9.16
N ALA A 142 -2.06 -4.16 -8.52
CA ALA A 142 -3.45 -4.60 -8.70
C ALA A 142 -4.47 -3.62 -8.09
N LEU A 143 -4.22 -3.14 -6.86
CA LEU A 143 -5.21 -2.40 -6.07
C LEU A 143 -5.00 -0.88 -6.04
N GLY A 144 -3.80 -0.41 -6.37
CA GLY A 144 -3.45 1.02 -6.36
C GLY A 144 -4.30 1.87 -7.29
N TRP A 145 -4.97 1.25 -8.27
CA TRP A 145 -5.88 1.94 -9.18
C TRP A 145 -7.06 2.58 -8.46
N THR A 146 -7.52 1.99 -7.36
CA THR A 146 -8.62 2.54 -6.56
C THR A 146 -8.24 3.92 -5.98
N ALA A 147 -7.02 4.04 -5.45
CA ALA A 147 -6.49 5.31 -4.96
C ALA A 147 -6.13 6.27 -6.09
N GLY A 148 -5.64 5.76 -7.22
CA GLY A 148 -5.42 6.57 -8.43
C GLY A 148 -6.72 7.24 -8.92
N ILE A 149 -7.80 6.47 -9.05
CA ILE A 149 -9.12 7.00 -9.46
C ILE A 149 -9.62 8.02 -8.45
N ALA A 150 -9.55 7.73 -7.14
CA ALA A 150 -9.93 8.68 -6.09
C ALA A 150 -9.14 9.99 -6.19
N SER A 151 -7.83 9.92 -6.45
CA SER A 151 -6.97 11.09 -6.64
C SER A 151 -7.44 11.95 -7.81
N ALA A 152 -7.72 11.34 -8.96
CA ALA A 152 -8.16 12.06 -10.16
C ALA A 152 -9.53 12.71 -10.01
N LEU A 153 -10.50 12.00 -9.43
CA LEU A 153 -11.86 12.51 -9.21
C LEU A 153 -11.88 13.77 -8.33
N LEU A 154 -11.03 13.80 -7.29
CA LEU A 154 -11.01 14.88 -6.33
C LEU A 154 -10.17 16.07 -6.76
N ARG A 155 -9.21 15.88 -7.68
CA ARG A 155 -8.55 17.00 -8.35
C ARG A 155 -9.41 17.62 -9.45
N GLY A 156 -10.09 16.78 -10.25
CA GLY A 156 -10.93 17.24 -11.37
C GLY A 156 -12.09 18.12 -10.94
N ARG A 157 -12.67 17.91 -9.75
CA ARG A 157 -13.74 18.74 -9.19
C ARG A 157 -13.34 20.16 -8.81
N THR A 158 -12.05 20.45 -8.79
CA THR A 158 -11.53 21.77 -8.44
C THR A 158 -11.02 22.54 -9.66
N GLY A 159 -10.98 21.89 -10.83
CA GLY A 159 -10.49 22.38 -12.12
C GLY A 159 -11.40 23.42 -12.76
#